data_AF-A0A1C5P1I2-F1
#
_entry.id   AF-A0A1C5P1I2-F1
#
_cell.length_a   1.000
_cell.length_b   1.000
_cell.length_c   1.000
_cell.angle_alpha   90.00
_cell.angle_beta   90.00
_cell.angle_gamma   90.00
#
_symmetry.space_group_name_H-M   'P 1'
#
loop_
_entity.id
_entity.type
_entity.pdbx_description
1 polymer ?
#
loop_
_entity_poly.entity_id
_entity_poly.type
_entity_poly.pdbx_seq_one_letter_code
_entity_poly.pdbx_strand_id
1 'polypeptide(L)'
;MFNLIKKDIMTTIISNKKAYLEYLFILIFMYTILNPLSYFSVNIIISYLILINSFKNDNENEAGNFILSMGVSKENIVYSKYLLSFILIIVTSILNSVITWVLGGIFYRGPVLNDILISNIIYLFIISIILPIIFKFEYKKTKNYIWIISLMLGFILFILLTLISDKIHNDINGSIVYYEFSGPFKSIFEYITYELNIKYINLYTLAFIASLLFVLSMYISIRIVKGKRIIDFKKFFITALILVVIFEGYIFINNNIYENIVHIDDYDIENFVDIEMELDGYKDTAEGTLIKIKISNNSRYICILDDITLNFGKDIEYEDGSLSFAPIISLDYYEQDLKSNNLMKDGIDPFKDEYISFLKPKGLKFEESSFDFNNVNIDYKAKFIVNIPIINILMTISSTGGSYNIEYINSYTE
;
A
#
# COMPACT_ATOMS: atom_id res chain seq x y z
N MET A 1 -17.47 27.23 -17.33
CA MET A 1 -17.02 26.33 -16.24
C MET A 1 -15.65 25.74 -16.57
N PHE A 2 -15.50 24.96 -17.64
CA PHE A 2 -14.20 24.38 -18.04
C PHE A 2 -13.07 25.39 -18.24
N ASN A 3 -13.35 26.58 -18.79
CA ASN A 3 -12.34 27.64 -18.91
C ASN A 3 -11.79 28.11 -17.54
N LEU A 4 -12.61 28.07 -16.48
CA LEU A 4 -12.15 28.40 -15.12
C LEU A 4 -11.25 27.31 -14.56
N ILE A 5 -11.60 26.04 -14.81
CA ILE A 5 -10.77 24.88 -14.43
C ILE A 5 -9.42 24.97 -15.15
N LYS A 6 -9.43 25.23 -16.46
CA LYS A 6 -8.22 25.42 -17.26
C LYS A 6 -7.35 26.55 -16.71
N LYS A 7 -7.96 27.67 -16.34
CA LYS A 7 -7.27 28.80 -15.67
C LYS A 7 -6.64 28.34 -14.36
N ASP A 8 -7.38 27.66 -13.49
CA ASP A 8 -6.87 27.18 -12.20
C ASP A 8 -5.68 26.21 -12.38
N ILE A 9 -5.77 25.27 -13.32
CA ILE A 9 -4.67 24.34 -13.64
C ILE A 9 -3.43 25.10 -14.14
N MET A 10 -3.61 26.07 -15.04
CA MET A 10 -2.51 26.85 -15.59
C MET A 10 -1.80 27.67 -14.50
N THR A 11 -2.55 28.29 -13.59
CA THR A 11 -1.97 29.15 -12.56
C THR A 11 -1.35 28.36 -11.41
N THR A 12 -1.95 27.24 -11.02
CA THR A 12 -1.49 26.45 -9.87
C THR A 12 -0.39 25.45 -10.21
N ILE A 13 -0.54 24.74 -11.32
CA ILE A 13 0.37 23.67 -11.72
C ILE A 13 1.44 24.28 -12.64
N ILE A 14 1.03 24.79 -13.81
CA ILE A 14 1.97 25.14 -14.89
C ILE A 14 2.88 26.33 -14.53
N SER A 15 2.30 27.39 -13.96
CA SER A 15 3.02 28.64 -13.70
C SER A 15 3.90 28.58 -12.44
N ASN A 16 3.52 27.81 -11.42
CA ASN A 16 4.18 27.82 -10.12
C ASN A 16 5.27 26.74 -10.02
N LYS A 17 6.44 26.99 -10.61
CA LYS A 17 7.58 26.06 -10.60
C LYS A 17 8.03 25.65 -9.18
N LYS A 18 7.85 26.52 -8.19
CA LYS A 18 8.18 26.23 -6.79
C LYS A 18 7.27 25.14 -6.20
N ALA A 19 6.00 25.10 -6.60
CA ALA A 19 5.05 24.09 -6.14
C ALA A 19 5.48 22.67 -6.55
N TYR A 20 6.14 22.49 -7.70
CA TYR A 20 6.66 21.18 -8.10
C TYR A 20 7.72 20.65 -7.12
N LEU A 21 8.62 21.52 -6.66
CA LEU A 21 9.62 21.15 -5.66
C LEU A 21 8.97 20.80 -4.32
N GLU A 22 7.93 21.54 -3.92
CA GLU A 22 7.15 21.26 -2.72
C GLU A 22 6.44 19.91 -2.81
N TYR A 23 5.80 19.59 -3.95
CA TYR A 23 5.12 18.31 -4.15
C TYR A 23 6.10 17.13 -4.19
N LEU A 24 7.24 17.29 -4.85
CA LEU A 24 8.29 16.27 -4.90
C LEU A 24 8.90 16.04 -3.50
N PHE A 25 9.14 17.11 -2.73
CA PHE A 25 9.58 16.99 -1.35
C PHE A 25 8.57 16.25 -0.48
N ILE A 26 7.28 16.57 -0.59
CA ILE A 26 6.20 15.87 0.14
C ILE A 26 6.21 14.39 -0.22
N LEU A 27 6.32 14.04 -1.51
CA LEU A 27 6.35 12.65 -1.94
C LEU A 27 7.52 11.91 -1.28
N ILE A 28 8.73 12.44 -1.40
CA ILE A 28 9.93 11.81 -0.81
C ILE A 28 9.78 11.71 0.72
N PHE A 29 9.37 12.80 1.38
CA PHE A 29 9.20 12.83 2.84
C PHE A 29 8.18 11.80 3.33
N MET A 30 7.00 11.74 2.70
CA MET A 30 5.94 10.83 3.12
C MET A 30 6.34 9.37 2.91
N TYR A 31 6.94 9.03 1.76
CA TYR A 31 7.35 7.66 1.47
C TYR A 31 8.60 7.21 2.24
N THR A 32 9.47 8.14 2.68
CA THR A 32 10.67 7.77 3.46
C THR A 32 10.42 7.72 4.97
N ILE A 33 9.63 8.64 5.52
CA ILE A 33 9.44 8.78 6.98
C ILE A 33 8.10 8.23 7.44
N LEU A 34 7.04 8.39 6.65
CA LEU A 34 5.66 8.01 6.99
C LEU A 34 5.15 6.90 6.06
N ASN A 35 6.03 5.96 5.71
CA ASN A 35 5.81 5.00 4.62
C ASN A 35 4.46 4.27 4.71
N PRO A 36 4.03 3.67 5.86
CA PRO A 36 2.76 2.95 5.92
C PRO A 36 1.54 3.83 5.64
N LEU A 37 1.61 5.12 6.00
CA LEU A 37 0.52 6.08 5.81
C LEU A 37 0.54 6.73 4.42
N SER A 38 1.67 6.67 3.72
CA SER A 38 1.91 7.42 2.50
C SER A 38 0.97 7.04 1.35
N TYR A 39 0.59 5.76 1.23
CA TYR A 39 -0.18 5.21 0.13
C TYR A 39 -1.56 5.85 -0.05
N PHE A 40 -2.22 6.25 1.04
CA PHE A 40 -3.49 6.99 0.99
C PHE A 40 -3.30 8.50 1.21
N SER A 41 -2.36 8.91 2.07
CA SER A 41 -2.26 10.30 2.53
C SER A 41 -1.65 11.25 1.50
N VAL A 42 -0.74 10.77 0.65
CA VAL A 42 -0.10 11.58 -0.41
C VAL A 42 -1.16 12.14 -1.37
N ASN A 43 -2.14 11.31 -1.77
CA ASN A 43 -3.25 11.70 -2.65
C ASN A 43 -4.07 12.86 -2.06
N ILE A 44 -4.39 12.75 -0.76
CA ILE A 44 -5.15 13.76 -0.02
C ILE A 44 -4.37 15.06 0.04
N ILE A 45 -3.11 15.02 0.49
CA ILE A 45 -2.29 16.21 0.73
C ILE A 45 -2.04 16.97 -0.57
N ILE A 46 -1.62 16.27 -1.63
CA ILE A 46 -1.32 16.92 -2.92
C ILE A 46 -2.59 17.53 -3.52
N SER A 47 -3.70 16.79 -3.56
CA SER A 47 -4.98 17.30 -4.06
C SER A 47 -5.48 18.50 -3.28
N TYR A 48 -5.31 18.48 -1.96
CA TYR A 48 -5.71 19.56 -1.08
C TYR A 48 -4.87 20.81 -1.33
N LEU A 49 -3.54 20.68 -1.39
CA LEU A 49 -2.63 21.79 -1.64
C LEU A 49 -2.88 22.46 -2.98
N ILE A 50 -3.07 21.69 -4.05
CA ILE A 50 -3.38 22.24 -5.38
C ILE A 50 -4.70 23.04 -5.34
N LEU A 51 -5.74 22.47 -4.70
CA LEU A 51 -7.04 23.14 -4.60
C LEU A 51 -6.94 24.46 -3.80
N ILE A 52 -6.31 24.44 -2.63
CA ILE A 52 -6.16 25.63 -1.78
C ILE A 52 -5.29 26.69 -2.45
N ASN A 53 -4.23 26.29 -3.15
CA ASN A 53 -3.41 27.21 -3.94
C ASN A 53 -4.23 27.90 -5.04
N SER A 54 -5.25 27.24 -5.60
CA SER A 54 -6.16 27.89 -6.56
C SER A 54 -6.93 29.06 -5.94
N PHE A 55 -7.38 28.93 -4.68
CA PHE A 55 -8.04 30.00 -3.95
C PHE A 55 -7.08 31.10 -3.50
N LYS A 56 -5.86 30.71 -3.11
CA LYS A 56 -4.78 31.65 -2.79
C LYS A 56 -4.45 32.54 -3.98
N ASN A 57 -4.24 31.94 -5.15
CA ASN A 57 -3.94 32.65 -6.39
C ASN A 57 -5.09 33.58 -6.81
N ASP A 58 -6.34 33.14 -6.69
CA ASP A 58 -7.51 33.97 -7.00
C ASP A 58 -7.61 35.19 -6.06
N ASN A 59 -7.22 35.02 -4.79
CA ASN A 59 -7.23 36.08 -3.80
C ASN A 59 -6.05 37.06 -3.94
N GLU A 60 -4.84 36.57 -4.23
CA GLU A 60 -3.65 37.41 -4.41
C GLU A 60 -3.73 38.29 -5.66
N ASN A 61 -4.38 37.81 -6.72
CA ASN A 61 -4.56 38.55 -7.97
C ASN A 61 -5.89 39.33 -8.05
N GLU A 62 -6.67 39.38 -6.98
CA GLU A 62 -8.03 39.97 -6.96
C GLU A 62 -8.93 39.49 -8.11
N ALA A 63 -8.71 38.25 -8.58
CA ALA A 63 -9.28 37.72 -9.81
C ALA A 63 -10.81 37.62 -9.74
N GLY A 64 -11.39 37.61 -8.54
CA GLY A 64 -12.84 37.54 -8.35
C GLY A 64 -13.61 38.66 -9.06
N ASN A 65 -13.13 39.91 -8.96
CA ASN A 65 -13.80 41.06 -9.59
C ASN A 65 -13.70 40.98 -11.13
N PHE A 66 -12.54 40.54 -11.62
CA PHE A 66 -12.29 40.35 -13.05
C PHE A 66 -13.10 39.19 -13.64
N ILE A 67 -13.20 38.06 -12.94
CA ILE A 67 -14.02 36.92 -13.39
C ILE A 67 -15.49 37.31 -13.49
N LEU A 68 -15.99 38.12 -12.55
CA LEU A 68 -17.37 38.60 -12.57
C LEU A 68 -17.64 39.62 -13.67
N SER A 69 -16.66 40.43 -14.06
CA SER A 69 -16.80 41.38 -15.19
C SER A 69 -16.84 40.68 -16.56
N MET A 70 -16.33 39.45 -16.66
CA MET A 70 -16.39 38.61 -17.86
C MET A 70 -17.76 37.94 -18.11
N GLY A 71 -18.80 38.30 -17.35
CA GLY A 71 -20.16 37.74 -17.53
C GLY A 71 -20.32 36.29 -17.04
N VAL A 72 -19.36 35.79 -16.25
CA VAL A 72 -19.42 34.43 -15.70
C VAL A 72 -20.42 34.37 -14.54
N SER A 73 -21.41 33.48 -14.63
CA SER A 73 -22.36 33.27 -13.53
C SER A 73 -21.63 32.79 -12.27
N LYS A 74 -22.01 33.32 -11.10
CA LYS A 74 -21.43 32.89 -9.82
C LYS A 74 -21.52 31.37 -9.55
N GLU A 75 -22.57 30.71 -10.04
CA GLU A 75 -22.70 29.25 -9.97
C GLU A 75 -21.55 28.52 -10.69
N ASN A 76 -21.13 29.01 -11.85
CA ASN A 76 -20.03 28.42 -12.62
C ASN A 76 -18.71 28.45 -11.85
N ILE A 77 -18.51 29.44 -10.98
CA ILE A 77 -17.33 29.53 -10.13
C ILE A 77 -17.36 28.42 -9.07
N VAL A 78 -18.52 28.19 -8.45
CA VAL A 78 -18.69 27.08 -7.50
C VAL A 78 -18.50 25.75 -8.20
N TYR A 79 -19.22 25.49 -9.30
CA TYR A 79 -19.10 24.23 -10.02
C TYR A 79 -17.67 23.97 -10.50
N SER A 80 -16.92 25.00 -10.94
CA SER A 80 -15.53 24.79 -11.35
C SER A 80 -14.62 24.33 -10.21
N LYS A 81 -14.82 24.82 -8.98
CA LYS A 81 -13.97 24.42 -7.84
C LYS A 81 -14.30 23.01 -7.36
N TYR A 82 -15.59 22.63 -7.35
CA TYR A 82 -16.00 21.25 -7.04
C TYR A 82 -15.53 20.25 -8.10
N LEU A 83 -15.66 20.57 -9.38
CA LEU A 83 -15.14 19.70 -10.44
C LEU A 83 -13.61 19.61 -10.40
N LEU A 84 -12.91 20.71 -10.13
CA LEU A 84 -11.47 20.70 -9.96
C LEU A 84 -11.06 19.78 -8.80
N SER A 85 -11.65 19.91 -7.61
CA SER A 85 -11.32 19.06 -6.47
C SER A 85 -11.57 17.58 -6.78
N PHE A 86 -12.68 17.27 -7.44
CA PHE A 86 -13.03 15.91 -7.82
C PHE A 86 -12.04 15.31 -8.84
N ILE A 87 -11.64 16.09 -9.85
CA ILE A 87 -10.64 15.64 -10.83
C ILE A 87 -9.27 15.44 -10.16
N LEU A 88 -8.89 16.32 -9.22
CA LEU A 88 -7.59 16.25 -8.55
C LEU A 88 -7.42 14.95 -7.75
N ILE A 89 -8.43 14.52 -6.98
CA ILE A 89 -8.29 13.30 -6.17
C ILE A 89 -8.18 12.03 -7.02
N ILE A 90 -8.94 11.96 -8.13
CA ILE A 90 -8.82 10.85 -9.09
C ILE A 90 -7.43 10.85 -9.73
N VAL A 91 -6.98 12.00 -10.24
CA VAL A 91 -5.70 12.11 -10.95
C VAL A 91 -4.53 11.80 -10.02
N THR A 92 -4.53 12.35 -8.80
CA THR A 92 -3.45 12.09 -7.83
C THR A 92 -3.43 10.64 -7.39
N SER A 93 -4.58 10.01 -7.17
CA SER A 93 -4.64 8.58 -6.85
C SER A 93 -4.08 7.71 -7.97
N ILE A 94 -4.45 7.98 -9.24
CA ILE A 94 -3.90 7.26 -10.40
C ILE A 94 -2.38 7.47 -10.49
N LEU A 95 -1.91 8.71 -10.36
CA LEU A 95 -0.48 9.02 -10.41
C LEU A 95 0.27 8.30 -9.28
N ASN A 96 -0.29 8.26 -8.08
CA ASN A 96 0.34 7.58 -6.95
C ASN A 96 0.43 6.07 -7.17
N SER A 97 -0.61 5.44 -7.70
CA SER A 97 -0.58 4.02 -8.10
C SER A 97 0.46 3.76 -9.19
N VAL A 98 0.59 4.63 -10.18
CA VAL A 98 1.62 4.50 -11.23
C VAL A 98 3.02 4.67 -10.65
N ILE A 99 3.25 5.67 -9.79
CA ILE A 99 4.56 5.94 -9.18
C ILE A 99 4.99 4.77 -8.30
N THR A 100 4.10 4.26 -7.46
CA THR A 100 4.38 3.11 -6.59
C THR A 100 4.59 1.83 -7.38
N TRP A 101 3.86 1.63 -8.49
CA TRP A 101 4.10 0.51 -9.40
C TRP A 101 5.48 0.59 -10.07
N VAL A 102 5.86 1.76 -10.62
CA VAL A 102 7.18 1.96 -11.25
C VAL A 102 8.33 1.83 -10.24
N LEU A 103 8.10 2.26 -9.00
CA LEU A 103 9.10 2.25 -7.92
C LEU A 103 8.91 1.08 -6.94
N GLY A 104 8.18 0.02 -7.34
CA GLY A 104 7.68 -1.06 -6.49
C GLY A 104 8.72 -1.95 -5.80
N GLY A 105 10.00 -1.61 -5.84
CA GLY A 105 11.06 -2.24 -5.04
C GLY A 105 11.82 -1.29 -4.11
N ILE A 106 11.50 0.01 -4.13
CA ILE A 106 12.05 1.01 -3.19
C ILE A 106 11.07 1.24 -2.03
N PHE A 107 9.78 1.12 -2.31
CA PHE A 107 8.74 1.31 -1.32
C PHE A 107 8.38 -0.01 -0.65
N TYR A 108 7.98 0.06 0.62
CA TYR A 108 7.60 -1.08 1.44
C TYR A 108 6.52 -1.95 0.79
N ARG A 109 5.52 -1.32 0.14
CA ARG A 109 4.46 -2.00 -0.59
C ARG A 109 3.91 -1.16 -1.74
N GLY A 110 3.02 -1.72 -2.54
CA GLY A 110 2.12 -0.98 -3.41
C GLY A 110 0.83 -0.56 -2.68
N PRO A 111 0.06 0.39 -3.21
CA PRO A 111 -1.26 0.73 -2.68
C PRO A 111 -2.19 -0.46 -2.80
N VAL A 112 -3.12 -0.58 -1.85
CA VAL A 112 -4.21 -1.56 -1.89
C VAL A 112 -5.54 -0.86 -2.14
N LEU A 113 -6.59 -1.61 -2.47
CA LEU A 113 -7.90 -1.01 -2.78
C LEU A 113 -8.43 -0.13 -1.62
N ASN A 114 -8.24 -0.57 -0.38
CA ASN A 114 -8.65 0.18 0.80
C ASN A 114 -7.92 1.53 0.91
N ASP A 115 -6.64 1.64 0.53
CA ASP A 115 -5.92 2.92 0.52
C ASP A 115 -6.59 3.93 -0.41
N ILE A 116 -7.02 3.48 -1.59
CA ILE A 116 -7.70 4.32 -2.56
C ILE A 116 -9.06 4.76 -2.03
N LEU A 117 -9.86 3.83 -1.50
CA LEU A 117 -11.17 4.17 -0.92
C LEU A 117 -11.03 5.16 0.24
N ILE A 118 -10.12 4.89 1.18
CA ILE A 118 -9.86 5.76 2.34
C ILE A 118 -9.42 7.15 1.88
N SER A 119 -8.48 7.24 0.93
CA SER A 119 -8.01 8.54 0.42
C SER A 119 -9.14 9.38 -0.18
N ASN A 120 -10.01 8.75 -0.97
CA ASN A 120 -11.15 9.42 -1.59
C ASN A 120 -12.20 9.85 -0.56
N ILE A 121 -12.56 8.98 0.39
CA ILE A 121 -13.54 9.29 1.45
C ILE A 121 -13.06 10.50 2.26
N ILE A 122 -11.83 10.45 2.77
CA ILE A 122 -11.28 11.52 3.62
C ILE A 122 -11.24 12.83 2.84
N TYR A 123 -10.70 12.82 1.61
CA TYR A 123 -10.59 14.03 0.81
C TYR A 123 -11.95 14.65 0.50
N LEU A 124 -12.91 13.86 0.02
CA LEU A 124 -14.25 14.36 -0.29
C LEU A 124 -14.94 14.93 0.95
N PHE A 125 -14.78 14.29 2.11
CA PHE A 125 -15.36 14.80 3.36
C PHE A 125 -14.74 16.13 3.79
N ILE A 126 -13.40 16.22 3.75
CA ILE A 126 -12.66 17.45 4.05
C ILE A 126 -13.14 18.60 3.14
N ILE A 127 -13.18 18.37 1.83
CA ILE A 127 -13.58 19.38 0.85
C ILE A 127 -15.07 19.76 0.99
N SER A 128 -15.92 18.80 1.38
CA SER A 128 -17.34 19.05 1.65
C SER A 128 -17.56 20.04 2.80
N ILE A 129 -16.62 20.15 3.74
CA ILE A 129 -16.71 21.13 4.83
C ILE A 129 -16.02 22.44 4.43
N ILE A 130 -14.87 22.35 3.77
CA ILE A 130 -14.00 23.51 3.53
C ILE A 130 -14.51 24.41 2.41
N LEU A 131 -15.00 23.86 1.30
CA LEU A 131 -15.46 24.69 0.18
C LEU A 131 -16.60 25.64 0.59
N PRO A 132 -17.66 25.20 1.29
CA PRO A 132 -18.69 26.11 1.79
C PRO A 132 -18.13 27.22 2.69
N ILE A 133 -17.16 26.90 3.55
CA ILE A 133 -16.51 27.86 4.45
C ILE A 133 -15.75 28.92 3.63
N ILE A 134 -14.94 28.51 2.67
CA ILE A 134 -14.20 29.43 1.78
C ILE A 134 -15.18 30.32 1.01
N PHE A 135 -16.24 29.75 0.43
CA PHE A 135 -17.23 30.53 -0.33
C PHE A 135 -18.02 31.51 0.54
N LYS A 136 -18.25 31.20 1.83
CA LYS A 136 -19.00 32.06 2.75
C LYS A 136 -18.15 33.19 3.31
N PHE A 137 -16.92 32.90 3.71
CA PHE A 137 -16.08 33.83 4.48
C PHE A 137 -14.89 34.39 3.69
N GLU A 138 -14.71 33.97 2.44
CA GLU A 138 -13.58 34.30 1.57
C GLU A 138 -12.26 33.69 2.06
N TYR A 139 -11.34 33.44 1.13
CA TYR A 139 -10.04 32.83 1.45
C TYR A 139 -9.19 33.70 2.40
N LYS A 140 -9.22 35.03 2.22
CA LYS A 140 -8.41 35.98 2.99
C LYS A 140 -8.64 35.87 4.50
N LYS A 141 -9.90 35.68 4.92
CA LYS A 141 -10.28 35.55 6.34
C LYS A 141 -10.08 34.14 6.87
N THR A 142 -10.10 33.14 5.98
CA THR A 142 -10.14 31.72 6.36
C THR A 142 -8.79 31.00 6.34
N LYS A 143 -7.78 31.58 5.69
CA LYS A 143 -6.47 30.96 5.46
C LYS A 143 -5.81 30.32 6.69
N ASN A 144 -5.93 30.92 7.88
CA ASN A 144 -5.20 30.47 9.07
C ASN A 144 -5.85 29.25 9.74
N TYR A 145 -7.18 29.19 9.77
CA TYR A 145 -7.90 28.11 10.48
C TYR A 145 -8.29 26.95 9.58
N ILE A 146 -8.43 27.15 8.26
CA ILE A 146 -8.80 26.08 7.33
C ILE A 146 -7.82 24.90 7.42
N TRP A 147 -6.52 25.17 7.49
CA TRP A 147 -5.53 24.08 7.52
C TRP A 147 -5.59 23.25 8.81
N ILE A 148 -5.82 23.91 9.95
CA ILE A 148 -5.99 23.26 11.25
C ILE A 148 -7.25 22.38 11.24
N ILE A 149 -8.38 22.92 10.76
CA ILE A 149 -9.64 22.19 10.65
C ILE A 149 -9.48 20.97 9.73
N SER A 150 -8.79 21.14 8.60
CA SER A 150 -8.52 20.05 7.64
C SER A 150 -7.73 18.91 8.28
N LEU A 151 -6.67 19.25 9.02
CA LEU A 151 -5.79 18.28 9.65
C LEU A 151 -6.53 17.52 10.75
N MET A 152 -7.29 18.22 11.60
CA MET A 152 -8.11 17.57 12.63
C MET A 152 -9.16 16.62 12.03
N LEU A 153 -9.87 17.07 10.99
CA LEU A 153 -10.86 16.24 10.30
C LEU A 153 -10.21 15.02 9.64
N GLY A 154 -9.10 15.21 8.94
CA GLY A 154 -8.36 14.14 8.30
C GLY A 154 -7.89 13.09 9.29
N PHE A 155 -7.36 13.51 10.44
CA PHE A 155 -6.88 12.59 11.48
C PHE A 155 -8.02 11.78 12.12
N ILE A 156 -9.14 12.44 12.46
CA ILE A 156 -10.31 11.76 13.05
C ILE A 156 -10.89 10.74 12.07
N LEU A 157 -11.07 11.12 10.81
CA LEU A 157 -11.62 10.23 9.79
C LEU A 157 -10.67 9.07 9.48
N PHE A 158 -9.36 9.32 9.46
CA PHE A 158 -8.37 8.26 9.27
C PHE A 158 -8.51 7.18 10.33
N ILE A 159 -8.51 7.54 11.62
CA ILE A 159 -8.67 6.55 12.71
C ILE A 159 -9.96 5.75 12.54
N LEU A 160 -11.08 6.43 12.26
CA LEU A 160 -12.38 5.77 12.11
C LEU A 160 -12.38 4.78 10.94
N LEU A 161 -11.84 5.17 9.79
CA LEU A 161 -11.84 4.34 8.58
C LEU A 161 -10.89 3.15 8.68
N THR A 162 -9.74 3.31 9.34
CA THR A 162 -8.82 2.20 9.60
C THR A 162 -9.48 1.17 10.50
N LEU A 163 -10.13 1.58 11.60
CA LEU A 163 -10.86 0.65 12.47
C LEU A 163 -11.98 -0.10 11.73
N ILE A 164 -12.69 0.57 10.82
CA ILE A 164 -13.70 -0.07 9.98
C ILE A 164 -13.05 -1.07 8.99
N SER A 165 -11.93 -0.70 8.37
CA SER A 165 -11.17 -1.58 7.47
C SER A 165 -10.71 -2.85 8.19
N ASP A 166 -10.06 -2.70 9.34
CA ASP A 166 -9.54 -3.82 10.12
C ASP A 166 -10.67 -4.75 10.57
N LYS A 167 -11.80 -4.18 11.01
CA LYS A 167 -12.97 -4.98 11.38
C LYS A 167 -13.48 -5.82 10.22
N ILE A 168 -13.60 -5.23 9.04
CA ILE A 168 -14.06 -5.94 7.84
C ILE A 168 -13.14 -7.11 7.53
N HIS A 169 -11.82 -6.89 7.58
CA HIS A 169 -10.84 -7.93 7.32
C HIS A 169 -10.92 -9.07 8.35
N ASN A 170 -10.99 -8.73 9.64
CA ASN A 170 -11.06 -9.71 10.73
C ASN A 170 -12.34 -10.54 10.71
N ASP A 171 -13.50 -9.93 10.45
CA ASP A 171 -14.77 -10.64 10.36
C ASP A 171 -14.82 -11.60 9.15
N ILE A 172 -14.16 -11.25 8.03
CA ILE A 172 -14.04 -12.12 6.85
C ILE A 172 -13.14 -13.33 7.16
N ASN A 173 -12.01 -13.09 7.82
CA ASN A 173 -10.99 -14.12 8.09
C ASN A 173 -11.25 -14.93 9.38
N GLY A 174 -12.26 -14.57 10.16
CA GLY A 174 -12.59 -15.24 11.43
C GLY A 174 -11.59 -14.97 12.56
N SER A 175 -10.79 -13.90 12.42
CA SER A 175 -9.77 -13.51 13.40
C SER A 175 -10.36 -12.65 14.51
N ILE A 176 -10.06 -12.98 15.77
CA ILE A 176 -10.48 -12.17 16.92
C ILE A 176 -9.32 -11.26 17.32
N VAL A 177 -9.43 -9.96 17.03
CA VAL A 177 -8.45 -8.95 17.44
C VAL A 177 -9.02 -8.10 18.58
N TYR A 178 -8.28 -8.02 19.69
CA TYR A 178 -8.64 -7.21 20.84
C TYR A 178 -7.95 -5.86 20.77
N TYR A 179 -8.74 -4.79 20.73
CA TYR A 179 -8.25 -3.42 20.79
C TYR A 179 -8.53 -2.83 22.17
N GLU A 180 -7.48 -2.30 22.81
CA GLU A 180 -7.60 -1.51 24.03
C GLU A 180 -7.60 -0.01 23.69
N PHE A 181 -8.76 0.63 23.86
CA PHE A 181 -8.89 2.07 23.66
C PHE A 181 -8.89 2.82 25.00
N SER A 182 -8.24 3.98 25.02
CA SER A 182 -8.27 4.92 26.13
C SER A 182 -8.69 6.31 25.64
N GLY A 183 -9.15 7.15 26.57
CA GLY A 183 -9.52 8.54 26.28
C GLY A 183 -10.98 8.77 25.87
N PRO A 184 -11.30 9.98 25.39
CA PRO A 184 -12.69 10.46 25.27
C PRO A 184 -13.49 9.78 24.14
N PHE A 185 -12.83 9.09 23.21
CA PHE A 185 -13.47 8.39 22.10
C PHE A 185 -13.58 6.87 22.31
N LYS A 186 -13.20 6.37 23.49
CA LYS A 186 -13.18 4.93 23.81
C LYS A 186 -14.47 4.22 23.40
N SER A 187 -15.62 4.72 23.85
CA SER A 187 -16.92 4.10 23.56
C SER A 187 -17.25 4.04 22.07
N ILE A 188 -16.85 5.07 21.30
CA ILE A 188 -17.08 5.10 19.85
C ILE A 188 -16.20 4.07 19.16
N PHE A 189 -14.93 3.97 19.55
CA PHE A 189 -14.00 3.01 18.95
C PHE A 189 -14.32 1.57 19.33
N GLU A 190 -14.74 1.31 20.56
CA GLU A 190 -15.25 0.01 21.00
C GLU A 190 -16.51 -0.38 20.22
N TYR A 191 -17.46 0.55 20.05
CA TYR A 191 -18.66 0.31 19.24
C TYR A 191 -18.29 -0.07 17.79
N ILE A 192 -17.38 0.68 17.16
CA ILE A 192 -16.93 0.40 15.80
C ILE A 192 -16.34 -1.01 15.74
N THR A 193 -15.39 -1.30 16.61
CA THR A 193 -14.63 -2.55 16.61
C THR A 193 -15.51 -3.76 16.89
N TYR A 194 -16.39 -3.69 17.89
CA TYR A 194 -17.11 -4.86 18.40
C TYR A 194 -18.56 -4.96 17.93
N GLU A 195 -19.28 -3.85 17.77
CA GLU A 195 -20.74 -3.89 17.56
C GLU A 195 -21.21 -3.47 16.15
N LEU A 196 -20.41 -2.68 15.44
CA LEU A 196 -20.78 -2.15 14.12
C LEU A 196 -21.09 -3.26 13.10
N ASN A 197 -22.23 -3.15 12.43
CA ASN A 197 -22.65 -4.11 11.43
C ASN A 197 -21.98 -3.84 10.08
N ILE A 198 -20.91 -4.60 9.78
CA ILE A 198 -20.12 -4.44 8.56
C ILE A 198 -20.85 -4.87 7.27
N LYS A 199 -21.94 -5.64 7.36
CA LYS A 199 -22.72 -6.05 6.18
C LYS A 199 -23.26 -4.84 5.42
N TYR A 200 -23.61 -3.77 6.15
CA TYR A 200 -24.18 -2.55 5.60
C TYR A 200 -23.24 -1.36 5.65
N ILE A 201 -22.22 -1.39 6.52
CA ILE A 201 -21.25 -0.32 6.70
C ILE A 201 -19.88 -0.86 6.30
N ASN A 202 -19.55 -0.68 5.03
CA ASN A 202 -18.24 -0.99 4.45
C ASN A 202 -17.64 0.23 3.73
N LEU A 203 -16.38 0.14 3.29
CA LEU A 203 -15.70 1.26 2.63
C LEU A 203 -16.39 1.72 1.33
N TYR A 204 -17.03 0.82 0.58
CA TYR A 204 -17.82 1.18 -0.61
C TYR A 204 -19.03 2.04 -0.26
N THR A 205 -19.81 1.62 0.73
CA THR A 205 -20.98 2.38 1.20
C THR A 205 -20.57 3.73 1.77
N LEU A 206 -19.44 3.81 2.46
CA LEU A 206 -18.90 5.07 2.97
C LEU A 206 -18.40 5.99 1.85
N ALA A 207 -17.78 5.44 0.79
CA ALA A 207 -17.41 6.20 -0.39
C ALA A 207 -18.65 6.78 -1.10
N PHE A 208 -19.70 5.98 -1.26
CA PHE A 208 -20.97 6.46 -1.80
C PHE A 208 -21.57 7.59 -0.94
N ILE A 209 -21.61 7.42 0.38
CA ILE A 209 -22.09 8.46 1.31
C ILE A 209 -21.24 9.74 1.20
N ALA A 210 -19.91 9.61 1.11
CA ALA A 210 -19.01 10.75 0.94
C ALA A 210 -19.30 11.51 -0.36
N SER A 211 -19.61 10.79 -1.46
CA SER A 211 -20.00 11.41 -2.73
C SER A 211 -21.32 12.20 -2.62
N LEU A 212 -22.31 11.68 -1.87
CA LEU A 212 -23.57 12.37 -1.61
C LEU A 212 -23.37 13.62 -0.74
N LEU A 213 -22.54 13.54 0.30
CA LEU A 213 -22.17 14.69 1.14
C LEU A 213 -21.46 15.76 0.32
N PHE A 214 -20.60 15.36 -0.62
CA PHE A 214 -19.93 16.27 -1.54
C PHE A 214 -20.90 17.01 -2.46
N VAL A 215 -21.88 16.31 -3.02
CA VAL A 215 -22.96 16.93 -3.82
C VAL A 215 -23.84 17.86 -2.97
N LEU A 216 -24.18 17.45 -1.75
CA LEU A 216 -24.94 18.29 -0.81
C LEU A 216 -24.16 19.57 -0.47
N SER A 217 -22.86 19.45 -0.23
CA SER A 217 -21.97 20.58 0.03
C SER A 217 -21.89 21.55 -1.15
N MET A 218 -21.87 21.02 -2.38
CA MET A 218 -21.96 21.82 -3.60
C MET A 218 -23.25 22.64 -3.65
N TYR A 219 -24.39 22.02 -3.34
CA TYR A 219 -25.68 22.73 -3.26
C TYR A 219 -25.66 23.86 -2.21
N ILE A 220 -25.12 23.59 -1.03
CA ILE A 220 -24.97 24.58 0.06
C ILE A 220 -24.08 25.74 -0.41
N SER A 221 -22.97 25.45 -1.08
CA SER A 221 -22.05 26.47 -1.60
C SER A 221 -22.71 27.36 -2.64
N ILE A 222 -23.52 26.80 -3.53
CA ILE A 222 -24.31 27.57 -4.50
C ILE A 222 -25.28 28.51 -3.79
N ARG A 223 -26.01 28.01 -2.78
CA ARG A 223 -26.93 28.81 -1.95
C ARG A 223 -26.21 29.98 -1.27
N ILE A 224 -25.04 29.73 -0.69
CA ILE A 224 -24.20 30.75 -0.04
C ILE A 224 -23.85 31.87 -1.04
N VAL A 225 -23.38 31.51 -2.23
CA VAL A 225 -22.89 32.48 -3.21
C VAL A 225 -24.02 33.24 -3.94
N LYS A 226 -25.18 32.60 -4.16
CA LYS A 226 -26.34 33.24 -4.83
C LYS A 226 -27.28 33.99 -3.90
N GLY A 227 -27.25 33.71 -2.59
CA GLY A 227 -28.23 34.23 -1.65
C GLY A 227 -29.66 33.81 -2.02
N LYS A 228 -30.60 34.77 -2.09
CA LYS A 228 -32.03 34.51 -2.38
C LYS A 228 -32.35 34.18 -3.85
N ARG A 229 -31.38 34.22 -4.77
CA ARG A 229 -31.64 33.98 -6.21
C ARG A 229 -31.92 32.50 -6.50
N ILE A 230 -32.86 32.24 -7.42
CA ILE A 230 -33.27 30.89 -7.84
C ILE A 230 -32.06 30.13 -8.41
N ILE A 231 -31.84 28.89 -7.97
CA ILE A 231 -30.79 27.99 -8.47
C ILE A 231 -31.24 27.38 -9.80
N ASP A 232 -30.32 27.27 -10.76
CA ASP A 232 -30.57 26.45 -11.96
C ASP A 232 -30.52 24.97 -11.58
N PHE A 233 -31.68 24.43 -11.20
CA PHE A 233 -31.80 23.06 -10.69
C PHE A 233 -31.46 22.01 -11.74
N LYS A 234 -31.80 22.25 -13.02
CA LYS A 234 -31.47 21.32 -14.12
C LYS A 234 -29.96 21.16 -14.23
N LYS A 235 -29.24 22.28 -14.22
CA LYS A 235 -27.78 22.29 -14.28
C LYS A 235 -27.12 21.66 -13.05
N PHE A 236 -27.64 21.96 -11.86
CA PHE A 236 -27.20 21.32 -10.62
C PHE A 236 -27.33 19.80 -10.70
N PHE A 237 -28.53 19.33 -11.06
CA PHE A 237 -28.85 17.91 -11.12
C PHE A 237 -27.97 17.16 -12.12
N ILE A 238 -27.79 17.70 -13.34
CA ILE A 238 -26.90 17.09 -14.34
C ILE A 238 -25.46 17.03 -13.83
N THR A 239 -24.95 18.11 -13.22
CA THR A 239 -23.58 18.15 -12.72
C THR A 239 -23.36 17.15 -11.57
N ALA A 240 -24.32 17.09 -10.64
CA ALA A 240 -24.31 16.14 -9.53
C ALA A 240 -24.34 14.69 -10.02
N LEU A 241 -25.22 14.38 -10.98
CA LEU A 241 -25.34 13.05 -11.55
C LEU A 241 -24.05 12.61 -12.26
N ILE A 242 -23.42 13.51 -13.03
CA ILE A 242 -22.13 13.24 -13.67
C ILE A 242 -21.04 12.94 -12.63
N LEU A 243 -20.96 13.72 -11.55
CA LEU A 243 -19.98 13.51 -10.48
C LEU A 243 -20.13 12.13 -9.84
N VAL A 244 -21.36 11.76 -9.46
CA VAL A 244 -21.64 10.46 -8.83
C VAL A 244 -21.35 9.32 -9.80
N VAL A 245 -21.83 9.39 -11.05
CA VAL A 245 -21.60 8.32 -12.04
C VAL A 245 -20.12 8.12 -12.34
N ILE A 246 -19.35 9.20 -12.49
CA ILE A 246 -17.89 9.09 -12.70
C ILE A 246 -17.21 8.51 -11.46
N PHE A 247 -17.64 8.88 -10.26
CA PHE A 247 -17.04 8.37 -9.02
C PHE A 247 -17.28 6.88 -8.84
N GLU A 248 -18.52 6.42 -9.04
CA GLU A 248 -18.85 5.00 -8.97
C GLU A 248 -18.14 4.20 -10.07
N GLY A 249 -18.06 4.75 -11.30
CA GLY A 249 -17.29 4.15 -12.38
C GLY A 249 -15.80 4.04 -12.03
N TYR A 250 -15.23 5.06 -11.40
CA TYR A 250 -13.84 5.06 -10.92
C TYR A 250 -13.61 3.98 -9.84
N ILE A 251 -14.51 3.86 -8.86
CA ILE A 251 -14.42 2.82 -7.82
C ILE A 251 -14.52 1.43 -8.45
N PHE A 252 -15.47 1.22 -9.36
CA PHE A 252 -15.64 -0.04 -10.06
C PHE A 252 -14.39 -0.46 -10.85
N ILE A 253 -13.76 0.49 -11.56
CA ILE A 253 -12.50 0.25 -12.28
C ILE A 253 -11.40 -0.16 -11.30
N ASN A 254 -11.24 0.54 -10.17
CA ASN A 254 -10.23 0.17 -9.18
C ASN A 254 -10.48 -1.20 -8.57
N ASN A 255 -11.73 -1.55 -8.25
CA ASN A 255 -12.06 -2.89 -7.75
C ASN A 255 -11.60 -3.99 -8.71
N ASN A 256 -11.75 -3.79 -10.02
CA ASN A 256 -11.27 -4.75 -11.02
C ASN A 256 -9.75 -4.73 -11.24
N ILE A 257 -9.05 -3.63 -10.90
CA ILE A 257 -7.58 -3.55 -11.02
C ILE A 257 -6.91 -4.23 -9.83
N TYR A 258 -7.46 -4.05 -8.63
CA TYR A 258 -6.85 -4.56 -7.40
C TYR A 258 -7.26 -5.99 -7.08
N GLU A 259 -8.39 -6.48 -7.59
CA GLU A 259 -8.92 -7.86 -7.43
C GLU A 259 -8.77 -8.39 -6.00
N ASN A 260 -7.71 -9.16 -5.72
CA ASN A 260 -7.45 -9.81 -4.44
C ASN A 260 -6.68 -8.93 -3.43
N ILE A 261 -6.05 -7.84 -3.86
CA ILE A 261 -5.22 -6.98 -3.01
C ILE A 261 -6.07 -5.86 -2.40
N VAL A 262 -6.92 -6.24 -1.43
CA VAL A 262 -7.92 -5.33 -0.83
C VAL A 262 -7.39 -4.71 0.46
N HIS A 263 -6.85 -5.53 1.35
CA HIS A 263 -6.25 -5.18 2.63
C HIS A 263 -4.72 -5.17 2.57
N ILE A 264 -4.07 -4.58 3.60
CA ILE A 264 -2.61 -4.56 3.69
C ILE A 264 -2.06 -5.99 3.79
N ASP A 265 -2.71 -6.85 4.58
CA ASP A 265 -2.26 -8.24 4.75
C ASP A 265 -2.36 -9.05 3.44
N ASP A 266 -3.34 -8.74 2.58
CA ASP A 266 -3.45 -9.36 1.26
C ASP A 266 -2.23 -9.03 0.38
N TYR A 267 -1.61 -7.85 0.59
CA TYR A 267 -0.38 -7.49 -0.10
C TYR A 267 0.79 -8.37 0.35
N ASP A 268 0.89 -8.67 1.64
CA ASP A 268 1.97 -9.50 2.18
C ASP A 268 1.80 -10.97 1.76
N ILE A 269 0.55 -11.45 1.64
CA ILE A 269 0.25 -12.80 1.12
C ILE A 269 0.56 -12.91 -0.38
N GLU A 270 0.13 -11.95 -1.19
CA GLU A 270 0.35 -11.95 -2.66
C GLU A 270 1.79 -11.57 -3.07
N ASN A 271 2.58 -11.00 -2.15
CA ASN A 271 3.99 -10.67 -2.35
C ASN A 271 4.88 -11.34 -1.29
N PHE A 272 4.48 -12.54 -0.87
CA PHE A 272 5.19 -13.31 0.14
C PHE A 272 6.65 -13.54 -0.31
N VAL A 273 7.59 -13.20 0.57
CA VAL A 273 9.01 -13.31 0.30
C VAL A 273 9.51 -14.60 0.92
N ASP A 274 9.36 -15.70 0.19
CA ASP A 274 9.70 -17.03 0.67
C ASP A 274 10.47 -17.84 -0.36
N ILE A 275 11.24 -18.78 0.16
CA ILE A 275 12.05 -19.73 -0.56
C ILE A 275 11.55 -21.10 -0.16
N GLU A 276 11.09 -21.85 -1.14
CA GLU A 276 10.72 -23.24 -0.92
C GLU A 276 11.93 -24.12 -1.24
N MET A 277 12.22 -25.09 -0.37
CA MET A 277 13.33 -26.00 -0.55
C MET A 277 12.82 -27.43 -0.54
N GLU A 278 13.15 -28.17 -1.60
CA GLU A 278 12.73 -29.56 -1.76
C GLU A 278 13.94 -30.44 -2.10
N LEU A 279 13.94 -31.67 -1.59
CA LEU A 279 14.92 -32.67 -1.99
C LEU A 279 14.65 -33.12 -3.43
N ASP A 280 15.59 -32.84 -4.34
CA ASP A 280 15.50 -33.22 -5.76
C ASP A 280 16.05 -34.62 -6.01
N GLY A 281 17.11 -35.02 -5.29
CA GLY A 281 17.63 -36.39 -5.37
C GLY A 281 19.10 -36.54 -4.97
N TYR A 282 19.67 -37.71 -5.27
CA TYR A 282 21.03 -38.10 -4.88
C TYR A 282 21.87 -38.53 -6.08
N LYS A 283 23.17 -38.29 -6.00
CA LYS A 283 24.13 -38.77 -7.00
C LYS A 283 25.44 -39.22 -6.37
N ASP A 284 25.78 -40.49 -6.54
CA ASP A 284 27.07 -41.01 -6.11
C ASP A 284 28.20 -40.56 -7.02
N THR A 285 29.32 -40.20 -6.39
CA THR A 285 30.55 -39.74 -7.04
C THR A 285 31.76 -40.49 -6.49
N ALA A 286 32.94 -40.19 -7.04
CA ALA A 286 34.20 -40.73 -6.52
C ALA A 286 34.45 -40.29 -5.06
N GLU A 287 34.04 -39.08 -4.69
CA GLU A 287 34.34 -38.41 -3.41
C GLU A 287 33.30 -38.72 -2.32
N GLY A 288 32.06 -39.01 -2.71
CA GLY A 288 30.92 -39.08 -1.79
C GLY A 288 29.58 -39.21 -2.50
N THR A 289 28.51 -39.02 -1.76
CA THR A 289 27.14 -38.89 -2.29
C THR A 289 26.77 -37.41 -2.30
N LEU A 290 26.39 -36.88 -3.45
CA LEU A 290 25.83 -35.53 -3.57
C LEU A 290 24.34 -35.58 -3.27
N ILE A 291 23.89 -34.71 -2.38
CA ILE A 291 22.50 -34.48 -2.02
C ILE A 291 22.06 -33.20 -2.73
N LYS A 292 21.13 -33.29 -3.67
CA LYS A 292 20.68 -32.16 -4.49
C LYS A 292 19.36 -31.61 -3.94
N ILE A 293 19.36 -30.33 -3.62
CA ILE A 293 18.22 -29.57 -3.13
C ILE A 293 17.79 -28.60 -4.23
N LYS A 294 16.50 -28.63 -4.57
CA LYS A 294 15.84 -27.65 -5.40
C LYS A 294 15.42 -26.47 -4.51
N ILE A 295 15.71 -25.26 -4.98
CA ILE A 295 15.38 -24.01 -4.30
C ILE A 295 14.49 -23.20 -5.25
N SER A 296 13.24 -22.98 -4.85
CA SER A 296 12.25 -22.24 -5.63
C SER A 296 12.09 -20.83 -5.03
N ASN A 297 12.36 -19.80 -5.84
CA ASN A 297 12.13 -18.42 -5.45
C ASN A 297 10.70 -18.02 -5.79
N ASN A 298 9.82 -18.06 -4.79
CA ASN A 298 8.41 -17.71 -4.96
C ASN A 298 8.14 -16.19 -4.87
N SER A 299 9.20 -15.38 -4.77
CA SER A 299 9.09 -13.92 -4.67
C SER A 299 9.22 -13.21 -6.03
N ARG A 300 8.80 -11.93 -6.05
CA ARG A 300 8.99 -11.01 -7.19
C ARG A 300 10.42 -10.43 -7.28
N TYR A 301 11.30 -10.82 -6.37
CA TYR A 301 12.64 -10.26 -6.22
C TYR A 301 13.70 -11.29 -6.59
N ILE A 302 14.91 -10.85 -6.90
CA ILE A 302 16.03 -11.77 -7.08
C ILE A 302 16.46 -12.25 -5.70
N CYS A 303 16.50 -13.56 -5.48
CA CYS A 303 16.91 -14.15 -4.21
C CYS A 303 18.39 -14.53 -4.24
N ILE A 304 19.21 -13.89 -3.41
CA ILE A 304 20.61 -14.27 -3.19
C ILE A 304 20.71 -15.06 -1.89
N LEU A 305 21.26 -16.26 -1.96
CA LEU A 305 21.62 -17.04 -0.78
C LEU A 305 22.97 -16.54 -0.26
N ASP A 306 23.01 -16.02 0.96
CA ASP A 306 24.23 -15.61 1.64
C ASP A 306 24.94 -16.82 2.26
N ASP A 307 24.15 -17.74 2.82
CA ASP A 307 24.63 -18.90 3.57
C ASP A 307 23.57 -20.01 3.54
N ILE A 308 24.01 -21.25 3.48
CA ILE A 308 23.12 -22.42 3.51
C ILE A 308 23.89 -23.66 3.98
N THR A 309 23.35 -24.34 4.98
CA THR A 309 23.97 -25.54 5.57
C THR A 309 22.92 -26.64 5.76
N LEU A 310 23.34 -27.88 5.51
CA LEU A 310 22.49 -29.06 5.70
C LEU A 310 22.87 -29.74 7.00
N ASN A 311 21.97 -29.73 7.98
CA ASN A 311 22.20 -30.20 9.33
C ASN A 311 21.49 -31.52 9.61
N PHE A 312 22.25 -32.49 10.11
CA PHE A 312 21.77 -33.76 10.62
C PHE A 312 21.83 -33.72 12.14
N GLY A 313 20.73 -34.03 12.81
CA GLY A 313 20.62 -33.84 14.24
C GLY A 313 19.56 -34.71 14.88
N LYS A 314 19.14 -34.30 16.08
CA LYS A 314 18.04 -34.93 16.81
C LYS A 314 17.22 -33.84 17.49
N ASP A 315 15.93 -34.11 17.65
CA ASP A 315 15.10 -33.28 18.50
C ASP A 315 15.38 -33.56 19.96
N ILE A 316 15.50 -32.49 20.73
CA ILE A 316 15.59 -32.51 22.19
C ILE A 316 14.28 -31.97 22.72
N GLU A 317 13.56 -32.81 23.46
CA GLU A 317 12.39 -32.40 24.21
C GLU A 317 12.82 -31.83 25.57
N TYR A 318 12.40 -30.61 25.87
CA TYR A 318 12.61 -29.96 27.16
C TYR A 318 11.49 -30.30 28.15
N GLU A 319 11.73 -30.07 29.43
CA GLU A 319 10.79 -30.39 30.51
C GLU A 319 9.43 -29.69 30.40
N ASP A 320 9.34 -28.61 29.61
CA ASP A 320 8.10 -27.87 29.33
C ASP A 320 7.33 -28.40 28.10
N GLY A 321 7.81 -29.48 27.47
CA GLY A 321 7.24 -30.09 26.27
C GLY A 321 7.61 -29.39 24.97
N SER A 322 8.53 -28.40 24.99
CA SER A 322 9.07 -27.79 23.78
C SER A 322 10.14 -28.67 23.12
N LEU A 323 10.15 -28.71 21.79
CA LEU A 323 11.14 -29.46 20.99
C LEU A 323 12.15 -28.47 20.39
N SER A 324 13.43 -28.82 20.43
CA SER A 324 14.50 -28.07 19.76
C SER A 324 15.44 -29.01 19.02
N PHE A 325 15.74 -28.66 17.78
CA PHE A 325 16.67 -29.41 16.96
C PHE A 325 18.12 -29.14 17.38
N ALA A 326 18.85 -30.19 17.76
CA ALA A 326 20.27 -30.10 18.05
C ALA A 326 21.10 -30.68 16.88
N PRO A 327 21.83 -29.83 16.13
CA PRO A 327 22.67 -30.31 15.03
C PRO A 327 23.85 -31.11 15.58
N ILE A 328 24.09 -32.28 14.99
CA ILE A 328 25.22 -33.18 15.31
C ILE A 328 26.28 -33.08 14.22
N ILE A 329 25.86 -33.00 12.96
CA ILE A 329 26.73 -32.82 11.79
C ILE A 329 26.12 -31.77 10.86
N SER A 330 26.95 -30.86 10.39
CA SER A 330 26.62 -29.89 9.36
C SER A 330 27.42 -30.21 8.10
N LEU A 331 26.74 -30.27 6.95
CA LEU A 331 27.36 -30.35 5.64
C LEU A 331 27.26 -28.99 4.97
N ASP A 332 28.41 -28.46 4.57
CA ASP A 332 28.47 -27.28 3.71
C ASP A 332 28.13 -27.68 2.25
N TYR A 333 27.68 -26.70 1.49
CA TYR A 333 27.38 -26.88 0.07
C TYR A 333 28.66 -27.24 -0.73
N TYR A 334 28.48 -27.95 -1.84
CA TYR A 334 29.58 -28.45 -2.66
C TYR A 334 30.23 -27.32 -3.47
N GLU A 335 31.53 -27.05 -3.25
CA GLU A 335 32.24 -25.92 -3.86
C GLU A 335 32.25 -25.89 -5.40
N GLN A 336 32.04 -27.03 -6.08
CA GLN A 336 31.95 -27.01 -7.54
C GLN A 336 30.68 -26.30 -8.02
N ASP A 337 29.60 -26.34 -7.23
CA ASP A 337 28.37 -25.60 -7.52
C ASP A 337 28.59 -24.08 -7.39
N LEU A 338 29.53 -23.59 -6.57
CA LEU A 338 29.91 -22.16 -6.56
C LEU A 338 30.57 -21.70 -7.88
N LYS A 339 31.19 -22.62 -8.62
CA LYS A 339 31.90 -22.30 -9.88
C LYS A 339 30.99 -22.41 -11.10
N SER A 340 29.90 -23.18 -11.01
CA SER A 340 28.93 -23.38 -12.10
C SER A 340 27.59 -22.68 -11.87
N ASN A 341 27.13 -22.59 -10.62
CA ASN A 341 25.89 -21.93 -10.24
C ASN A 341 26.21 -20.61 -9.56
N ASN A 342 25.86 -19.51 -10.22
CA ASN A 342 25.97 -18.16 -9.67
C ASN A 342 24.90 -17.87 -8.61
N LEU A 343 24.38 -18.88 -7.89
CA LEU A 343 23.32 -18.75 -6.88
C LEU A 343 23.65 -17.75 -5.77
N MET A 344 24.91 -17.72 -5.32
CA MET A 344 25.37 -16.79 -4.29
C MET A 344 25.80 -15.42 -4.84
N LYS A 345 25.85 -15.25 -6.17
CA LYS A 345 26.44 -14.06 -6.81
C LYS A 345 25.47 -13.30 -7.73
N ASP A 346 24.74 -14.02 -8.57
CA ASP A 346 23.73 -13.50 -9.49
C ASP A 346 22.31 -13.69 -8.93
N GLY A 347 22.12 -14.65 -8.02
CA GLY A 347 20.84 -14.94 -7.37
C GLY A 347 19.87 -15.76 -8.23
N ILE A 348 18.76 -16.16 -7.62
CA ILE A 348 17.64 -16.86 -8.25
C ILE A 348 16.67 -15.81 -8.77
N ASP A 349 16.38 -15.82 -10.07
CA ASP A 349 15.41 -14.90 -10.67
C ASP A 349 14.01 -15.08 -10.06
N PRO A 350 13.14 -14.05 -10.13
CA PRO A 350 11.76 -14.14 -9.66
C PRO A 350 11.00 -15.32 -10.28
N PHE A 351 10.30 -16.10 -9.45
CA PHE A 351 9.48 -17.26 -9.87
C PHE A 351 10.25 -18.32 -10.65
N LYS A 352 11.54 -18.49 -10.33
CA LYS A 352 12.39 -19.53 -10.91
C LYS A 352 12.93 -20.47 -9.85
N ASP A 353 13.35 -21.62 -10.35
CA ASP A 353 13.94 -22.70 -9.57
C ASP A 353 15.41 -22.84 -9.92
N GLU A 354 16.24 -23.04 -8.90
CA GLU A 354 17.66 -23.33 -9.03
C GLU A 354 18.05 -24.48 -8.09
N TYR A 355 19.27 -25.00 -8.22
CA TYR A 355 19.69 -26.20 -7.48
C TYR A 355 21.01 -26.00 -6.76
N ILE A 356 21.10 -26.54 -5.55
CA ILE A 356 22.35 -26.62 -4.78
C ILE A 356 22.61 -28.05 -4.32
N SER A 357 23.87 -28.47 -4.31
CA SER A 357 24.26 -29.79 -3.86
C SER A 357 25.09 -29.74 -2.59
N PHE A 358 24.94 -30.73 -1.72
CA PHE A 358 25.76 -30.95 -0.51
C PHE A 358 26.52 -32.27 -0.64
N LEU A 359 27.82 -32.29 -0.28
CA LEU A 359 28.63 -33.51 -0.38
C LEU A 359 28.65 -34.25 0.96
N LYS A 360 28.09 -35.46 0.98
CA LYS A 360 28.31 -36.46 2.03
C LYS A 360 29.57 -37.28 1.71
N PRO A 361 30.67 -37.18 2.49
CA PRO A 361 31.89 -37.91 2.21
C PRO A 361 31.71 -39.44 2.33
N LYS A 362 32.40 -40.23 1.48
CA LYS A 362 32.31 -41.71 1.50
C LYS A 362 32.63 -42.39 2.83
N GLY A 363 33.40 -41.73 3.71
CA GLY A 363 33.74 -42.25 5.03
C GLY A 363 32.69 -41.98 6.11
N LEU A 364 31.69 -41.14 5.82
CA LEU A 364 30.67 -40.76 6.80
C LEU A 364 29.54 -41.78 6.78
N LYS A 365 29.59 -42.72 7.74
CA LYS A 365 28.52 -43.67 7.97
C LYS A 365 27.45 -43.05 8.86
N PHE A 366 26.27 -42.99 8.28
CA PHE A 366 25.05 -42.45 8.85
C PHE A 366 24.28 -43.66 9.38
N GLU A 367 24.59 -44.07 10.62
CA GLU A 367 23.92 -45.20 11.27
C GLU A 367 22.61 -44.70 11.89
N GLU A 368 21.48 -45.40 11.67
CA GLU A 368 20.15 -45.04 12.23
C GLU A 368 20.17 -44.95 13.77
N SER A 369 21.08 -45.64 14.43
CA SER A 369 21.28 -45.55 15.89
C SER A 369 21.90 -44.24 16.36
N SER A 370 22.43 -43.42 15.46
CA SER A 370 23.17 -42.19 15.79
C SER A 370 22.62 -40.93 15.12
N PHE A 371 21.76 -41.09 14.11
CA PHE A 371 21.21 -39.98 13.32
C PHE A 371 19.73 -40.24 13.03
N ASP A 372 18.90 -39.23 13.25
CA ASP A 372 17.50 -39.26 12.86
C ASP A 372 17.36 -38.72 11.43
N PHE A 373 17.32 -39.62 10.44
CA PHE A 373 17.16 -39.26 9.03
C PHE A 373 15.76 -38.76 8.67
N ASN A 374 14.82 -38.80 9.63
CA ASN A 374 13.52 -38.17 9.48
C ASN A 374 13.55 -36.70 9.91
N ASN A 375 14.66 -36.25 10.52
CA ASN A 375 14.86 -34.89 11.00
C ASN A 375 16.17 -34.33 10.43
N VAL A 376 16.09 -33.86 9.19
CA VAL A 376 17.21 -33.19 8.50
C VAL A 376 16.80 -31.77 8.19
N ASN A 377 17.65 -30.82 8.60
CA ASN A 377 17.28 -29.43 8.62
C ASN A 377 18.19 -28.61 7.71
N ILE A 378 17.63 -27.81 6.81
CA ILE A 378 18.39 -26.84 6.02
C ILE A 378 18.32 -25.49 6.71
N ASP A 379 19.44 -25.03 7.25
CA ASP A 379 19.57 -23.66 7.75
C ASP A 379 20.06 -22.77 6.64
N TYR A 380 19.37 -21.65 6.40
CA TYR A 380 19.74 -20.72 5.33
C TYR A 380 19.65 -19.25 5.77
N LYS A 381 20.39 -18.41 5.06
CA LYS A 381 20.25 -16.95 5.06
C LYS A 381 20.15 -16.47 3.62
N ALA A 382 19.12 -15.69 3.35
CA ALA A 382 18.86 -15.14 2.03
C ALA A 382 18.62 -13.64 2.07
N LYS A 383 18.94 -12.98 0.96
CA LYS A 383 18.65 -11.58 0.69
C LYS A 383 17.84 -11.48 -0.59
N PHE A 384 16.78 -10.71 -0.54
CA PHE A 384 15.98 -10.41 -1.72
C PHE A 384 16.36 -9.03 -2.24
N ILE A 385 16.72 -8.96 -3.52
CA ILE A 385 17.20 -7.74 -4.16
C ILE A 385 16.35 -7.35 -5.35
N VAL A 386 16.24 -6.05 -5.58
CA VAL A 386 15.69 -5.47 -6.81
C VAL A 386 16.75 -4.68 -7.54
N ASN A 387 16.78 -4.84 -8.86
CA ASN A 387 17.48 -3.93 -9.74
C ASN A 387 16.59 -2.70 -9.99
N ILE A 388 17.03 -1.53 -9.54
CA ILE A 388 16.34 -0.26 -9.81
C ILE A 388 16.71 0.20 -11.23
N PRO A 389 15.79 0.15 -12.22
CA PRO A 389 16.13 0.34 -13.64
C PRO A 389 16.72 1.72 -13.95
N ILE A 390 16.39 2.73 -13.14
CA ILE A 390 16.75 4.12 -13.36
C ILE A 390 18.18 4.42 -12.92
N ILE A 391 18.69 3.71 -11.91
CA ILE A 391 20.00 3.98 -11.28
C ILE A 391 20.95 2.78 -11.42
N ASN A 392 20.45 1.64 -11.89
CA ASN A 392 21.19 0.38 -12.04
C ASN A 392 21.90 -0.03 -10.74
N ILE A 393 21.23 0.21 -9.61
CA ILE A 393 21.67 -0.15 -8.26
C ILE A 393 20.85 -1.35 -7.80
N LEU A 394 21.55 -2.36 -7.28
CA LEU A 394 20.95 -3.47 -6.55
C LEU A 394 20.67 -3.03 -5.11
N MET A 395 19.41 -3.11 -4.70
CA MET A 395 18.99 -2.77 -3.35
C MET A 395 18.41 -4.01 -2.66
N THR A 396 18.88 -4.30 -1.45
CA THR A 396 18.30 -5.35 -0.60
C THR A 396 16.99 -4.86 0.01
N ILE A 397 15.91 -5.58 -0.24
CA ILE A 397 14.55 -5.27 0.22
C ILE A 397 14.27 -5.96 1.54
N SER A 398 14.69 -7.21 1.65
CA SER A 398 14.55 -8.01 2.87
C SER A 398 15.68 -9.01 2.99
N SER A 399 15.93 -9.43 4.23
CA SER A 399 16.78 -10.57 4.54
C SER A 399 15.98 -11.54 5.38
N THR A 400 15.98 -12.80 5.01
CA THR A 400 15.32 -13.86 5.76
C THR A 400 16.34 -14.91 6.16
N GLY A 401 16.09 -15.56 7.28
CA GLY A 401 16.83 -16.74 7.70
C GLY A 401 15.85 -17.72 8.30
N GLY A 402 16.02 -18.99 7.97
CA GLY A 402 15.06 -20.01 8.31
C GLY A 402 15.71 -21.37 8.38
N SER A 403 14.92 -22.31 8.88
CA SER A 403 15.25 -23.72 9.03
C SER A 403 14.12 -24.49 8.32
N TYR A 404 14.47 -25.31 7.33
CA TYR A 404 13.54 -26.15 6.59
C TYR A 404 13.77 -27.62 6.96
N ASN A 405 12.77 -28.27 7.58
CA ASN A 405 12.86 -29.69 7.88
C ASN A 405 12.48 -30.52 6.65
N ILE A 406 13.38 -31.39 6.22
CA ILE A 406 13.16 -32.35 5.14
C ILE A 406 12.68 -33.65 5.78
N GLU A 407 11.38 -33.92 5.67
CA GLU A 407 10.84 -35.21 6.10
C GLU A 407 11.26 -36.33 5.11
N TYR A 408 11.81 -37.42 5.65
CA TYR A 408 12.15 -38.69 4.95
C TYR A 408 13.29 -38.66 3.93
N ILE A 409 14.55 -38.61 4.40
CA ILE A 409 15.73 -38.91 3.56
C ILE A 409 15.90 -40.43 3.27
N ASN A 410 15.36 -41.29 4.13
CA ASN A 410 15.63 -42.74 4.10
C ASN A 410 14.87 -43.56 3.04
N SER A 411 13.91 -42.98 2.30
CA SER A 411 13.11 -43.76 1.34
C SER A 411 13.80 -44.09 0.01
N TYR A 412 15.02 -43.57 -0.23
CA TYR A 412 15.71 -43.70 -1.51
C TYR A 412 17.16 -44.22 -1.42
N THR A 413 17.61 -44.65 -0.24
CA THR A 413 18.96 -45.22 -0.02
C THR A 413 18.95 -46.74 0.18
N GLU A 414 18.11 -47.47 -0.58
CA GLU A 414 18.25 -48.92 -0.77
C GLU A 414 18.94 -49.28 -2.09
#